data_AF-A0A845YC00-F1
#
_entry.id   AF-A0A845YC00-F1
#
_cell.length_a   1.000
_cell.length_b   1.000
_cell.length_c   1.000
_cell.angle_alpha   90.00
_cell.angle_beta   90.00
_cell.angle_gamma   90.00
#
_symmetry.space_group_name_H-M   'P 1'
#
loop_
_entity.id
_entity.type
_entity.pdbx_description
1 polymer ?
#
loop_
_entity_poly.entity_id
_entity_poly.type
_entity_poly.pdbx_seq_one_letter_code
_entity_poly.pdbx_strand_id
1 'polypeptide(L)' 'YLTPNGRDINKQGIIPDILFELTEAQRKELQQDRTKIGTLDDPQYARALEVLNQVIAEEQSTTANQQ' A
#
# COMPACT_ATOMS: atom_id res chain seq x y z
N TYR A 1 -3.13 -5.73 -22.72
CA TYR A 1 -4.49 -5.47 -22.20
C TYR A 1 -4.40 -4.07 -21.70
N LEU A 2 -5.23 -3.19 -22.25
CA LEU A 2 -5.17 -1.76 -21.95
C LEU A 2 -6.25 -1.42 -20.94
N THR A 3 -5.89 -0.70 -19.89
CA THR A 3 -6.85 -0.04 -19.00
C THR A 3 -7.51 1.15 -19.72
N PRO A 4 -8.62 1.72 -19.21
CA PRO A 4 -9.27 2.89 -19.82
C PRO A 4 -8.36 4.12 -20.00
N ASN A 5 -7.34 4.27 -19.16
CA ASN A 5 -6.33 5.33 -19.27
C ASN A 5 -5.11 4.95 -20.15
N GLY A 6 -5.19 3.84 -20.90
CA GLY A 6 -4.17 3.42 -21.87
C GLY A 6 -2.96 2.68 -21.30
N ARG A 7 -2.97 2.27 -20.03
CA ARG A 7 -1.87 1.49 -19.44
C ARG A 7 -1.90 0.04 -19.96
N ASP A 8 -0.81 -0.43 -20.55
CA ASP A 8 -0.67 -1.83 -20.97
C ASP A 8 -0.19 -2.73 -19.84
N ILE A 9 -1.15 -3.24 -19.06
CA ILE A 9 -0.88 -4.08 -17.90
C ILE A 9 -0.46 -5.50 -18.30
N ASN A 10 -0.60 -5.92 -19.58
CA ASN A 10 -0.07 -7.22 -20.02
C ASN A 10 1.46 -7.23 -20.08
N LYS A 11 2.07 -6.07 -20.35
CA LYS A 11 3.53 -5.94 -20.46
C LYS A 11 4.15 -5.36 -19.21
N GLN A 12 3.49 -4.38 -18.60
CA GLN A 12 4.06 -3.59 -17.50
C GLN A 12 3.58 -4.08 -16.12
N GLY A 13 2.51 -4.88 -16.05
CA GLY A 13 1.85 -5.22 -14.80
C GLY A 13 1.08 -4.03 -14.18
N ILE A 14 0.70 -4.18 -12.91
CA ILE A 14 0.13 -3.10 -12.10
C ILE A 14 1.25 -2.52 -11.24
N ILE A 15 1.75 -1.36 -11.63
CA ILE A 15 2.72 -0.60 -10.82
C ILE A 15 1.93 0.06 -9.68
N PRO A 16 2.33 -0.16 -8.41
CA PRO A 16 1.67 0.46 -7.26
C PRO A 16 1.98 1.95 -7.20
N ASP A 17 1.05 2.73 -6.65
CA ASP A 17 1.27 4.16 -6.40
C ASP A 17 2.34 4.39 -5.33
N ILE A 18 2.46 3.44 -4.39
CA ILE A 18 3.47 3.42 -3.32
C ILE A 18 4.19 2.09 -3.36
N LEU A 19 5.48 2.11 -3.74
CA LEU A 19 6.33 0.94 -3.71
C LEU A 19 6.90 0.74 -2.29
N PHE A 20 6.54 -0.36 -1.65
CA PHE A 20 7.14 -0.81 -0.40
C PHE A 20 7.53 -2.28 -0.52
N GLU A 21 8.83 -2.54 -0.67
CA GLU A 21 9.33 -3.89 -0.84
C GLU A 21 9.66 -4.53 0.51
N LEU A 22 9.21 -5.77 0.70
CA LEU A 22 9.66 -6.58 1.82
C LEU A 22 11.11 -7.03 1.60
N THR A 23 11.87 -7.15 2.69
CA THR A 23 13.13 -7.90 2.68
C THR A 23 12.86 -9.40 2.48
N GLU A 24 13.88 -10.16 2.09
CA GLU A 24 13.74 -11.62 1.97
C GLU A 24 13.39 -12.28 3.31
N ALA A 25 13.95 -11.78 4.42
CA ALA A 25 13.67 -12.27 5.76
C ALA A 25 12.19 -12.05 6.15
N GLN A 26 11.67 -10.84 5.97
CA GLN A 26 10.25 -10.52 6.23
C GLN A 26 9.32 -11.35 5.35
N ARG A 27 9.66 -11.54 4.06
CA ARG A 27 8.89 -12.45 3.18
C ARG A 27 8.87 -13.87 3.71
N LYS A 28 10.01 -14.40 4.18
CA LYS A 28 10.10 -15.76 4.72
C LYS A 28 9.28 -15.90 6.00
N GLU A 29 9.35 -14.91 6.88
CA GLU A 29 8.57 -14.88 8.11
C GLU A 29 7.05 -14.95 7.84
N LEU A 30 6.54 -14.10 6.94
CA LEU A 30 5.11 -14.12 6.56
C LEU A 30 4.70 -15.38 5.78
N GLN A 31 5.65 -16.10 5.19
CA GLN A 31 5.40 -17.40 4.57
C GLN A 31 5.33 -18.52 5.61
N GLN A 32 6.13 -18.43 6.67
CA GLN A 32 6.16 -19.40 7.77
C GLN A 32 4.95 -19.25 8.69
N ASP A 33 4.49 -18.01 8.91
CA ASP A 33 3.32 -17.72 9.73
C ASP A 33 2.36 -16.78 9.01
N ARG A 34 1.31 -17.37 8.43
CA ARG A 34 0.27 -16.65 7.70
C ARG A 34 -0.65 -15.84 8.60
N THR A 35 -0.66 -16.06 9.91
CA THR A 35 -1.52 -15.32 10.85
C THR A 35 -1.08 -13.88 11.05
N LYS A 36 0.17 -13.55 10.69
CA LYS A 36 0.74 -12.21 10.70
C LYS A 36 0.30 -11.33 9.54
N ILE A 37 -0.17 -11.93 8.44
CA ILE A 37 -0.61 -11.15 7.26
C ILE A 37 -1.85 -10.34 7.62
N GLY A 38 -1.81 -9.05 7.34
CA GLY A 38 -2.90 -8.13 7.68
C GLY A 38 -2.94 -7.71 9.16
N THR A 39 -1.87 -7.97 9.92
CA THR A 39 -1.67 -7.44 11.26
C THR A 39 -0.52 -6.43 11.27
N LEU A 40 -0.27 -5.80 12.42
CA LEU A 40 0.88 -4.89 12.57
C LEU A 40 2.25 -5.59 12.43
N ASP A 41 2.28 -6.92 12.45
CA ASP A 41 3.51 -7.72 12.21
C ASP A 41 3.80 -7.90 10.71
N ASP A 42 2.87 -7.54 9.82
CA ASP A 42 3.13 -7.43 8.38
C ASP A 42 3.61 -6.00 8.07
N PRO A 43 4.88 -5.82 7.65
CA PRO A 43 5.42 -4.49 7.38
C PRO A 43 4.65 -3.71 6.30
N GLN A 44 4.08 -4.40 5.31
CA GLN A 44 3.27 -3.74 4.28
C GLN A 44 1.93 -3.26 4.84
N TYR A 45 1.30 -4.05 5.72
CA TYR A 45 0.05 -3.66 6.37
C TYR A 45 0.27 -2.46 7.31
N ALA A 46 1.32 -2.51 8.13
CA ALA A 46 1.70 -1.39 8.99
C ALA A 46 1.96 -0.10 8.19
N ARG A 47 2.69 -0.21 7.07
CA ARG A 47 2.94 0.94 6.17
C ARG A 47 1.65 1.47 5.54
N ALA A 48 0.74 0.59 5.14
CA ALA A 48 -0.54 0.99 4.57
C ALA A 48 -1.39 1.78 5.57
N LEU A 49 -1.43 1.37 6.85
CA LEU A 49 -2.11 2.11 7.91
C LEU A 49 -1.48 3.49 8.13
N GLU A 50 -0.16 3.59 8.13
CA GLU A 50 0.53 4.88 8.25
C GLU A 50 0.15 5.84 7.13
N VAL A 51 0.22 5.39 5.87
CA VAL A 51 -0.17 6.18 4.70
C VAL A 51 -1.64 6.57 4.76
N LEU A 52 -2.52 5.63 5.12
CA LEU A 52 -3.96 5.92 5.22
C LEU A 52 -4.24 7.02 6.24
N ASN A 53 -3.58 6.98 7.39
CA ASN A 53 -3.71 8.02 8.41
C ASN A 53 -3.22 9.40 7.92
N GLN A 54 -2.14 9.44 7.12
CA GLN A 54 -1.66 10.67 6.49
C GLN A 54 -2.72 11.25 5.53
N VAL A 55 -3.28 10.42 4.65
CA VAL A 55 -4.34 10.82 3.72
C VAL A 55 -5.56 11.35 4.48
N ILE A 56 -6.00 10.66 5.54
CA ILE A 56 -7.13 11.13 6.36
C ILE A 56 -6.84 12.49 6.97
N ALA A 57 -5.63 12.71 7.52
CA ALA A 57 -5.26 13.99 8.12
C ALA A 57 -5.21 15.14 7.09
N GLU A 58 -4.73 14.86 5.88
CA GLU A 58 -4.70 15.82 4.77
C GLU A 58 -6.10 16.21 4.30
N GLU A 59 -7.02 15.24 4.18
CA GLU A 59 -8.42 15.49 3.81
C GLU A 59 -9.15 16.37 4.86
N GLN A 60 -8.90 16.12 6.15
CA GLN A 60 -9.46 16.95 7.24
C GLN A 60 -8.93 18.38 7.20
N SER A 61 -7.62 18.55 6.96
CA SER A 61 -6.99 19.88 6.84
C SER A 61 -7.52 20.66 5.64
N THR A 62 -7.74 19.96 4.52
CA THR A 62 -8.30 20.53 3.29
C THR A 62 -9.75 20.97 3.47
N THR A 63 -10.54 20.23 4.25
CA THR A 63 -11.92 20.61 4.58
C THR A 63 -11.96 21.83 5.50
N ALA A 64 -11.06 21.90 6.50
CA ALA A 64 -10.98 23.02 7.44
C ALA A 64 -10.52 24.34 6.80
N ASN A 65 -9.63 24.27 5.80
CA ASN A 65 -9.12 25.46 5.08
C ASN A 65 -10.08 26.00 4.00
N GLN A 66 -11.19 25.29 3.72
CA GLN A 66 -12.23 25.69 2.77
C GLN A 66 -13.47 26.30 3.46
N GLN A 67 -13.43 26.47 4.78
CA GLN A 67 -14.45 27.15 5.59
C GLN A 67 -13.96 28.53 6.04
#